data_AF-A0AAD3VP97-F1
#
_entry.id   AF-A0AAD3VP97-F1
#
_cell.length_a   1.000
_cell.length_b   1.000
_cell.length_c   1.000
_cell.angle_alpha   90.00
_cell.angle_beta   90.00
_cell.angle_gamma   90.00
#
_symmetry.space_group_name_H-M   'P 1'
#
loop_
_entity.id
_entity.type
_entity.pdbx_description
1 polymer ?
#
loop_
_entity_poly.entity_id
_entity_poly.type
_entity_poly.pdbx_seq_one_letter_code
_entity_poly.pdbx_strand_id
1 'polypeptide(L)'
;MGMRKFLSVVMVLLLVSLLVAADTAPDVPILSDPDRPISAPAGSTPYDSGDEDLDAKWAAFPDGLSLDRDIYLLGQRVYFAFKNGTGEVIEVPGGAPWYIADAEGKPVFTPISTMVLIYLQPGRGLDWTWDQKNNEGVLVEPGVYQVVLTTSAGESRASFTIAGRQMEKGREVAPPVLPPDRPFVDIDGSVTWGDPHILELYRRGIVNGRGNNEFQPNGTLTRAEFVTMLLRAYGITPLDTSAEMPFTDVTPEHWAYGYIARAYWLGLVTPQDFSGELGKTPEEIELDHRSRLYRAPFGPDVPITRLEMALIVGRMLGAGE
;
A
#
# COMPACT_ATOMS: atom_id res chain seq x y z
N MET A 1 -21.34 -71.05 -9.58
CA MET A 1 -20.69 -69.91 -10.25
C MET A 1 -19.60 -69.38 -9.32
N GLY A 2 -18.32 -69.42 -9.72
CA GLY A 2 -17.23 -68.66 -9.08
C GLY A 2 -16.94 -67.37 -9.88
N MET A 3 -15.86 -66.61 -9.64
CA MET A 3 -14.82 -66.68 -8.60
C MET A 3 -14.16 -65.28 -8.45
N ARG A 4 -13.32 -65.07 -7.42
CA ARG A 4 -12.54 -63.82 -7.21
C ARG A 4 -11.26 -63.74 -8.08
N LYS A 5 -10.66 -62.53 -8.15
CA LYS A 5 -9.33 -62.16 -8.73
C LYS A 5 -9.37 -61.99 -10.26
N PHE A 6 -8.58 -61.12 -10.92
CA PHE A 6 -7.14 -60.86 -10.75
C PHE A 6 -6.69 -59.40 -11.01
N LEU A 7 -5.41 -59.11 -10.70
CA LEU A 7 -4.68 -57.87 -10.95
C LEU A 7 -3.34 -58.20 -11.67
N SER A 8 -3.05 -57.59 -12.85
CA SER A 8 -1.84 -57.77 -13.69
C SER A 8 -2.03 -57.05 -15.06
N VAL A 9 -1.03 -56.56 -15.83
CA VAL A 9 0.43 -56.32 -15.63
C VAL A 9 0.98 -55.47 -16.83
N VAL A 10 2.12 -54.74 -16.69
CA VAL A 10 3.02 -54.18 -17.79
C VAL A 10 2.38 -53.14 -18.76
N MET A 11 2.86 -51.91 -19.07
CA MET A 11 4.14 -51.14 -19.03
C MET A 11 5.20 -51.45 -20.12
N VAL A 12 5.30 -50.69 -21.24
CA VAL A 12 6.55 -50.56 -22.08
C VAL A 12 6.45 -49.52 -23.25
N LEU A 13 7.57 -48.83 -23.59
CA LEU A 13 7.88 -47.91 -24.75
C LEU A 13 7.03 -46.61 -24.93
N LEU A 14 7.52 -45.36 -25.17
CA LEU A 14 8.62 -44.70 -25.95
C LEU A 14 8.42 -44.68 -27.49
N LEU A 15 8.86 -43.70 -28.33
CA LEU A 15 9.19 -42.23 -28.30
C LEU A 15 9.58 -41.82 -29.78
N VAL A 16 10.15 -40.63 -30.07
CA VAL A 16 10.75 -40.15 -31.38
C VAL A 16 9.72 -39.75 -32.48
N SER A 17 9.81 -38.69 -33.32
CA SER A 17 10.53 -37.37 -33.43
C SER A 17 9.78 -36.50 -34.51
N LEU A 18 9.71 -35.16 -34.57
CA LEU A 18 10.64 -33.99 -34.59
C LEU A 18 11.03 -33.46 -36.02
N LEU A 19 11.36 -32.16 -36.14
CA LEU A 19 11.77 -31.28 -37.30
C LEU A 19 10.62 -30.62 -38.10
N VAL A 20 10.48 -29.29 -38.37
CA VAL A 20 11.34 -28.08 -38.69
C VAL A 20 10.88 -27.53 -40.08
N ALA A 21 10.90 -26.25 -40.51
CA ALA A 21 11.32 -24.91 -40.00
C ALA A 21 10.12 -23.91 -40.07
N ALA A 22 10.17 -22.56 -40.14
CA ALA A 22 11.18 -21.46 -40.15
C ALA A 22 10.47 -20.17 -39.62
N ASP A 23 11.07 -19.23 -38.88
CA ASP A 23 12.07 -18.16 -39.17
C ASP A 23 11.51 -16.79 -39.64
N THR A 24 11.48 -15.80 -38.73
CA THR A 24 12.06 -14.43 -38.88
C THR A 24 11.79 -13.58 -37.64
N ALA A 25 12.83 -12.88 -37.13
CA ALA A 25 12.75 -11.89 -36.05
C ALA A 25 13.49 -10.59 -36.44
N PRO A 26 13.28 -9.48 -35.71
CA PRO A 26 14.33 -9.05 -34.79
C PRO A 26 13.84 -8.53 -33.41
N ASP A 27 14.77 -8.37 -32.49
CA ASP A 27 14.56 -8.24 -31.03
C ASP A 27 14.36 -6.81 -30.49
N VAL A 28 13.62 -6.71 -29.38
CA VAL A 28 13.94 -5.86 -28.20
C VAL A 28 13.51 -6.68 -26.95
N PRO A 29 14.33 -6.79 -25.88
CA PRO A 29 14.15 -7.85 -24.89
C PRO A 29 13.11 -7.53 -23.80
N ILE A 30 12.29 -8.53 -23.47
CA ILE A 30 11.64 -8.65 -22.16
C ILE A 30 12.44 -9.68 -21.38
N LEU A 31 13.13 -9.26 -20.31
CA LEU A 31 13.88 -10.17 -19.43
C LEU A 31 12.94 -10.94 -18.50
N SER A 32 12.24 -11.92 -19.07
CA SER A 32 11.61 -13.00 -18.32
C SER A 32 12.59 -14.16 -18.16
N ASP A 33 13.26 -14.24 -17.01
CA ASP A 33 13.83 -15.49 -16.51
C ASP A 33 13.06 -15.92 -15.24
N PRO A 34 12.06 -16.80 -15.36
CA PRO A 34 11.29 -17.31 -14.24
C PRO A 34 11.98 -18.48 -13.52
N ASP A 35 13.14 -18.96 -14.01
CA ASP A 35 13.77 -20.22 -13.59
C ASP A 35 14.99 -20.03 -12.67
N ARG A 36 15.23 -18.82 -12.13
CA ARG A 36 16.24 -18.61 -11.07
C ARG A 36 15.76 -19.27 -9.76
N PRO A 37 16.41 -20.34 -9.24
CA PRO A 37 15.85 -21.23 -8.23
C PRO A 37 16.39 -20.89 -6.82
N ILE A 38 15.87 -21.32 -5.65
CA ILE A 38 14.74 -22.21 -5.25
C ILE A 38 13.98 -21.50 -4.10
N SER A 39 12.82 -22.02 -3.70
CA SER A 39 12.24 -21.72 -2.37
C SER A 39 13.18 -22.07 -1.21
N ALA A 40 13.19 -21.23 -0.17
CA ALA A 40 13.49 -21.67 1.19
C ALA A 40 12.24 -21.48 2.07
N PRO A 41 11.63 -22.55 2.61
CA PRO A 41 10.86 -22.42 3.86
C PRO A 41 11.82 -22.06 5.00
N ALA A 42 11.31 -21.70 6.18
CA ALA A 42 12.15 -21.33 7.32
C ALA A 42 13.08 -22.48 7.78
N GLY A 43 14.34 -22.48 7.33
CA GLY A 43 15.30 -23.52 7.68
C GLY A 43 16.60 -23.53 6.88
N SER A 44 17.59 -22.73 7.32
CA SER A 44 19.04 -22.84 6.99
C SER A 44 19.46 -22.58 5.52
N THR A 45 20.71 -22.20 5.22
CA THR A 45 21.94 -22.23 6.03
C THR A 45 22.68 -20.88 6.11
N PRO A 46 23.15 -20.45 7.29
CA PRO A 46 24.25 -19.50 7.39
C PRO A 46 25.57 -20.24 7.18
N TYR A 47 26.18 -20.15 6.00
CA TYR A 47 27.54 -20.62 5.78
C TYR A 47 28.29 -19.75 4.77
N ASP A 48 29.58 -19.62 5.00
CA ASP A 48 30.56 -18.86 4.21
C ASP A 48 30.85 -19.56 2.87
N SER A 49 30.29 -19.02 1.78
CA SER A 49 30.91 -19.10 0.46
C SER A 49 31.42 -17.71 0.08
N GLY A 50 32.71 -17.62 -0.25
CA GLY A 50 33.39 -16.38 -0.62
C GLY A 50 33.05 -15.90 -2.03
N ASP A 51 31.77 -15.85 -2.39
CA ASP A 51 31.27 -15.38 -3.67
C ASP A 51 31.27 -13.85 -3.71
N GLU A 52 32.16 -13.26 -4.51
CA GLU A 52 32.30 -11.81 -4.70
C GLU A 52 30.98 -11.12 -5.14
N ASP A 53 30.08 -11.88 -5.76
CA ASP A 53 28.74 -11.46 -6.21
C ASP A 53 27.79 -11.12 -5.03
N LEU A 54 28.04 -11.64 -3.82
CA LEU A 54 27.24 -11.33 -2.63
C LEU A 54 27.53 -9.93 -2.06
N ASP A 55 28.69 -9.33 -2.34
CA ASP A 55 28.96 -7.92 -2.02
C ASP A 55 28.27 -7.01 -3.05
N ALA A 56 28.29 -7.41 -4.33
CA ALA A 56 27.58 -6.72 -5.39
C ALA A 56 26.04 -6.70 -5.16
N LYS A 57 25.43 -7.79 -4.66
CA LYS A 57 24.00 -7.81 -4.29
C LYS A 57 23.65 -6.67 -3.34
N TRP A 58 24.37 -6.56 -2.21
CA TRP A 58 23.98 -5.65 -1.12
C TRP A 58 24.45 -4.20 -1.32
N ALA A 59 25.41 -3.95 -2.21
CA ALA A 59 25.81 -2.60 -2.60
C ALA A 59 24.65 -1.77 -3.18
N ALA A 60 23.68 -2.41 -3.85
CA ALA A 60 22.52 -1.76 -4.46
C ALA A 60 21.35 -1.47 -3.48
N PHE A 61 21.35 -2.07 -2.29
CA PHE A 61 20.29 -1.86 -1.29
C PHE A 61 20.61 -0.66 -0.38
N PRO A 62 19.59 0.13 0.02
CA PRO A 62 19.76 1.12 1.07
C PRO A 62 20.01 0.43 2.43
N ASP A 63 20.58 1.16 3.36
CA ASP A 63 20.86 0.67 4.71
C ASP A 63 19.58 0.65 5.56
N GLY A 64 19.45 -0.35 6.45
CA GLY A 64 18.24 -0.58 7.24
C GLY A 64 17.21 -1.45 6.51
N LEU A 65 15.94 -1.33 6.88
CA LEU A 65 14.82 -2.08 6.30
C LEU A 65 14.28 -1.39 5.05
N SER A 66 14.03 -2.16 3.98
CA SER A 66 13.60 -1.67 2.67
C SER A 66 12.59 -2.62 2.02
N LEU A 67 11.76 -2.08 1.12
CA LEU A 67 10.78 -2.79 0.29
C LEU A 67 11.22 -2.70 -1.18
N ASP A 68 10.77 -3.62 -2.05
CA ASP A 68 10.90 -3.41 -3.51
C ASP A 68 9.86 -2.41 -4.06
N ARG A 69 8.74 -2.23 -3.36
CA ARG A 69 7.59 -1.41 -3.77
C ARG A 69 6.81 -0.87 -2.57
N ASP A 70 6.20 0.29 -2.73
CA ASP A 70 5.25 0.84 -1.74
C ASP A 70 3.82 0.28 -1.89
N ILE A 71 3.51 -0.29 -3.07
CA ILE A 71 2.18 -0.81 -3.42
C ILE A 71 2.30 -2.21 -4.06
N TYR A 72 1.54 -3.15 -3.51
CA TYR A 72 1.39 -4.52 -3.99
C TYR A 72 -0.09 -4.79 -4.32
N LEU A 73 -0.37 -5.57 -5.36
CA LEU A 73 -1.75 -6.00 -5.65
C LEU A 73 -2.13 -7.21 -4.77
N LEU A 74 -3.42 -7.39 -4.48
CA LEU A 74 -3.88 -8.51 -3.63
C LEU A 74 -3.51 -9.86 -4.25
N GLY A 75 -2.70 -10.65 -3.54
CA GLY A 75 -2.11 -11.92 -3.97
C GLY A 75 -0.71 -11.84 -4.60
N GLN A 76 -0.16 -10.64 -4.80
CA GLN A 76 1.26 -10.44 -5.15
C GLN A 76 2.14 -10.74 -3.92
N ARG A 77 3.31 -11.35 -4.10
CA ARG A 77 4.27 -11.43 -2.99
C ARG A 77 4.80 -10.04 -2.62
N VAL A 78 4.84 -9.77 -1.33
CA VAL A 78 5.58 -8.65 -0.75
C VAL A 78 7.03 -9.10 -0.59
N TYR A 79 7.99 -8.28 -1.01
CA TYR A 79 9.43 -8.52 -0.84
C TYR A 79 10.06 -7.39 -0.05
N PHE A 80 10.88 -7.73 0.93
CA PHE A 80 11.59 -6.76 1.76
C PHE A 80 12.96 -7.30 2.18
N ALA A 81 13.89 -6.39 2.37
CA ALA A 81 15.27 -6.69 2.74
C ALA A 81 15.76 -5.77 3.86
N PHE A 82 16.55 -6.32 4.78
CA PHE A 82 17.27 -5.56 5.80
C PHE A 82 18.77 -5.64 5.54
N LYS A 83 19.43 -4.49 5.45
CA LYS A 83 20.88 -4.36 5.28
C LYS A 83 21.51 -3.71 6.51
N ASN A 84 22.60 -4.30 7.01
CA ASN A 84 23.38 -3.73 8.10
C ASN A 84 24.24 -2.55 7.60
N GLY A 85 23.74 -1.31 7.75
CA GLY A 85 24.51 -0.08 7.52
C GLY A 85 25.36 0.38 8.70
N THR A 86 25.44 -0.39 9.79
CA THR A 86 26.29 -0.05 10.94
C THR A 86 27.72 -0.52 10.72
N GLY A 87 28.67 0.09 11.44
CA GLY A 87 30.07 -0.36 11.45
C GLY A 87 30.34 -1.61 12.28
N GLU A 88 29.31 -2.24 12.86
CA GLU A 88 29.41 -3.35 13.81
C GLU A 88 28.59 -4.56 13.34
N VAL A 89 28.79 -5.72 13.98
CA VAL A 89 28.06 -6.95 13.64
C VAL A 89 26.70 -6.96 14.36
N ILE A 90 25.61 -7.10 13.61
CA ILE A 90 24.25 -7.14 14.15
C ILE A 90 23.82 -8.60 14.39
N GLU A 91 23.17 -8.86 15.52
CA GLU A 91 22.48 -10.13 15.76
C GLU A 91 21.03 -10.07 15.24
N VAL A 92 20.69 -11.05 14.40
CA VAL A 92 19.36 -11.24 13.82
C VAL A 92 18.78 -12.54 14.41
N PRO A 93 17.90 -12.46 15.44
CA PRO A 93 17.38 -13.65 16.11
C PRO A 93 16.37 -14.42 15.23
N GLY A 94 16.35 -15.74 15.35
CA GLY A 94 15.41 -16.64 14.68
C GLY A 94 15.55 -16.77 13.15
N GLY A 95 16.38 -15.95 12.49
CA GLY A 95 16.50 -15.86 11.03
C GLY A 95 15.31 -15.22 10.30
N ALA A 96 14.21 -14.93 11.00
CA ALA A 96 13.07 -14.14 10.50
C ALA A 96 12.42 -13.35 11.66
N PRO A 97 13.13 -12.40 12.31
CA PRO A 97 12.62 -11.64 13.45
C PRO A 97 11.76 -10.45 12.99
N TRP A 98 10.79 -10.73 12.14
CA TRP A 98 9.85 -9.76 11.60
C TRP A 98 8.42 -10.24 11.76
N TYR A 99 7.48 -9.30 11.77
CA TYR A 99 6.05 -9.57 11.68
C TYR A 99 5.40 -8.53 10.78
N ILE A 100 4.22 -8.85 10.26
CA ILE A 100 3.38 -7.88 9.57
C ILE A 100 2.37 -7.34 10.55
N ALA A 101 2.22 -6.02 10.61
CA ALA A 101 1.19 -5.32 11.36
C ALA A 101 0.17 -4.64 10.43
N ASP A 102 -1.06 -4.50 10.91
CA ASP A 102 -2.10 -3.63 10.31
C ASP A 102 -1.79 -2.12 10.56
N ALA A 103 -2.65 -1.23 10.05
CA ALA A 103 -2.49 0.22 10.19
C ALA A 103 -2.53 0.70 11.65
N GLU A 104 -3.23 -0.04 12.52
CA GLU A 104 -3.29 0.17 13.96
C GLU A 104 -2.05 -0.37 14.70
N GLY A 105 -1.11 -1.00 13.99
CA GLY A 105 0.14 -1.54 14.54
C GLY A 105 0.01 -2.90 15.21
N LYS A 106 -1.12 -3.59 15.07
CA LYS A 106 -1.39 -4.91 15.64
C LYS A 106 -0.88 -6.01 14.70
N PRO A 107 -0.22 -7.08 15.20
CA PRO A 107 0.26 -8.17 14.35
C PRO A 107 -0.88 -8.92 13.62
N VAL A 108 -0.72 -9.12 12.31
CA VAL A 108 -1.59 -9.92 11.44
C VAL A 108 -0.91 -11.21 10.93
N PHE A 109 0.41 -11.19 10.79
CA PHE A 109 1.22 -12.36 10.43
C PHE A 109 2.54 -12.39 11.19
N THR A 110 2.97 -13.58 11.62
CA THR A 110 4.27 -13.81 12.27
C THR A 110 4.87 -15.13 11.75
N PRO A 111 6.07 -15.12 11.17
CA PRO A 111 6.70 -16.31 10.62
C PRO A 111 7.11 -17.28 11.73
N ILE A 112 7.02 -18.58 11.44
CA ILE A 112 7.57 -19.62 12.32
C ILE A 112 9.08 -19.69 12.10
N SER A 113 9.84 -19.03 12.98
CA SER A 113 11.31 -19.05 12.98
C SER A 113 11.88 -20.34 13.57
N THR A 114 13.03 -20.78 13.05
CA THR A 114 13.89 -21.75 13.73
C THR A 114 14.73 -21.03 14.79
N MET A 115 15.14 -21.69 15.87
CA MET A 115 15.90 -21.03 16.97
C MET A 115 17.39 -20.88 16.63
N VAL A 116 17.68 -20.14 15.56
CA VAL A 116 19.02 -19.85 15.04
C VAL A 116 19.33 -18.36 15.23
N LEU A 117 20.55 -18.03 15.66
CA LEU A 117 21.05 -16.65 15.73
C LEU A 117 21.96 -16.40 14.53
N ILE A 118 21.68 -15.36 13.74
CA ILE A 118 22.49 -14.98 12.57
C ILE A 118 23.29 -13.71 12.92
N TYR A 119 24.59 -13.73 12.65
CA TYR A 119 25.49 -12.59 12.85
C TYR A 119 25.73 -11.87 11.51
N LEU A 120 25.04 -10.76 11.30
CA LEU A 120 25.03 -10.01 10.05
C LEU A 120 26.16 -8.97 10.04
N GLN A 121 27.15 -9.16 9.17
CA GLN A 121 28.31 -8.27 9.03
C GLN A 121 27.91 -6.90 8.44
N PRO A 122 28.68 -5.83 8.70
CA PRO A 122 28.54 -4.54 8.00
C PRO A 122 28.43 -4.70 6.49
N GLY A 123 27.55 -3.91 5.87
CA GLY A 123 27.28 -3.91 4.43
C GLY A 123 26.46 -5.11 3.91
N ARG A 124 26.31 -6.19 4.67
CA ARG A 124 25.52 -7.37 4.28
C ARG A 124 24.05 -7.21 4.63
N GLY A 125 23.18 -7.95 3.95
CA GLY A 125 21.75 -8.00 4.24
C GLY A 125 21.14 -9.40 4.29
N LEU A 126 19.85 -9.43 4.60
CA LEU A 126 18.94 -10.56 4.54
C LEU A 126 17.64 -10.12 3.87
N ASP A 127 17.01 -11.00 3.10
CA ASP A 127 15.76 -10.74 2.39
C ASP A 127 14.72 -11.84 2.60
N TRP A 128 13.44 -11.43 2.61
CA TRP A 128 12.30 -12.29 2.85
C TRP A 128 11.15 -11.97 1.89
N THR A 129 10.19 -12.88 1.80
CA THR A 129 8.91 -12.62 1.13
C THR A 129 7.73 -13.04 1.99
N TRP A 130 6.59 -12.39 1.79
CA TRP A 130 5.32 -12.73 2.39
C TRP A 130 4.24 -12.84 1.29
N ASP A 131 3.35 -13.83 1.39
CA ASP A 131 2.31 -14.11 0.39
C ASP A 131 0.94 -13.52 0.75
N GLN A 132 0.96 -12.45 1.55
CA GLN A 132 -0.20 -11.67 2.01
C GLN A 132 -1.22 -12.47 2.85
N LYS A 133 -0.82 -13.56 3.49
CA LYS A 133 -1.70 -14.35 4.37
C LYS A 133 -1.50 -14.05 5.86
N ASN A 134 -2.59 -14.08 6.61
CA ASN A 134 -2.57 -14.08 8.08
C ASN A 134 -2.04 -15.42 8.63
N ASN A 135 -1.89 -15.51 9.95
CA ASN A 135 -1.45 -16.74 10.65
C ASN A 135 -2.38 -17.96 10.47
N GLU A 136 -3.57 -17.79 9.90
CA GLU A 136 -4.55 -18.86 9.61
C GLU A 136 -4.48 -19.33 8.14
N GLY A 137 -3.63 -18.71 7.32
CA GLY A 137 -3.49 -19.00 5.89
C GLY A 137 -4.51 -18.30 4.98
N VAL A 138 -5.29 -17.35 5.53
CA VAL A 138 -6.27 -16.55 4.79
C VAL A 138 -5.61 -15.27 4.29
N LEU A 139 -5.87 -14.85 3.05
CA LEU A 139 -5.39 -13.57 2.52
C LEU A 139 -5.93 -12.41 3.38
N VAL A 140 -5.07 -11.44 3.68
CA VAL A 140 -5.49 -10.19 4.36
C VAL A 140 -6.27 -9.29 3.40
N GLU A 141 -7.08 -8.37 3.95
CA GLU A 141 -7.84 -7.41 3.15
C GLU A 141 -6.93 -6.30 2.57
N PRO A 142 -7.30 -5.67 1.43
CA PRO A 142 -6.60 -4.48 0.94
C PRO A 142 -6.61 -3.34 1.96
N GLY A 143 -5.43 -2.75 2.21
CA GLY A 143 -5.18 -1.76 3.25
C GLY A 143 -3.70 -1.40 3.38
N VAL A 144 -3.38 -0.57 4.38
CA VAL A 144 -1.99 -0.22 4.75
C VAL A 144 -1.48 -1.21 5.80
N TYR A 145 -0.23 -1.66 5.62
CA TYR A 145 0.45 -2.61 6.49
C TYR A 145 1.88 -2.16 6.79
N GLN A 146 2.47 -2.67 7.87
CA GLN A 146 3.88 -2.46 8.20
C GLN A 146 4.62 -3.79 8.27
N VAL A 147 5.79 -3.88 7.64
CA VAL A 147 6.82 -4.82 8.07
C VAL A 147 7.48 -4.20 9.31
N VAL A 148 7.44 -4.91 10.43
CA VAL A 148 8.19 -4.56 11.64
C VAL A 148 9.25 -5.63 11.85
N LEU A 149 10.51 -5.24 11.98
CA LEU A 149 11.67 -6.14 12.08
C LEU A 149 12.56 -5.74 13.26
N THR A 150 13.00 -6.72 14.07
CA THR A 150 13.78 -6.48 15.29
C THR A 150 15.15 -7.15 15.24
N THR A 151 16.21 -6.43 15.59
CA THR A 151 17.60 -6.92 15.67
C THR A 151 18.28 -6.40 16.93
N SER A 152 19.54 -6.78 17.19
CA SER A 152 20.34 -6.15 18.26
C SER A 152 20.57 -4.64 18.07
N ALA A 153 20.45 -4.13 16.84
CA ALA A 153 20.52 -2.69 16.56
C ALA A 153 19.18 -1.95 16.81
N GLY A 154 18.10 -2.67 17.16
CA GLY A 154 16.78 -2.12 17.45
C GLY A 154 15.68 -2.60 16.51
N GLU A 155 14.54 -1.91 16.58
CA GLU A 155 13.37 -2.14 15.73
C GLU A 155 13.43 -1.24 14.48
N SER A 156 13.14 -1.80 13.31
CA SER A 156 12.98 -1.09 12.04
C SER A 156 11.56 -1.32 11.51
N ARG A 157 10.99 -0.31 10.84
CA ARG A 157 9.63 -0.36 10.26
C ARG A 157 9.63 0.14 8.83
N ALA A 158 8.89 -0.54 7.96
CA ALA A 158 8.63 -0.11 6.59
C ALA A 158 7.13 -0.31 6.28
N SER A 159 6.47 0.74 5.81
CA SER A 159 5.02 0.73 5.51
C SER A 159 4.79 0.46 4.03
N PHE A 160 3.76 -0.33 3.70
CA PHE A 160 3.35 -0.62 2.33
C PHE A 160 1.83 -0.74 2.22
N THR A 161 1.31 -0.66 1.00
CA THR A 161 -0.12 -0.80 0.70
C THR A 161 -0.39 -2.10 -0.05
N ILE A 162 -1.39 -2.88 0.40
CA ILE A 162 -2.02 -3.91 -0.41
C ILE A 162 -3.23 -3.27 -1.09
N ALA A 163 -3.14 -3.06 -2.40
CA ALA A 163 -4.25 -2.63 -3.23
C ALA A 163 -5.14 -3.83 -3.63
N GLY A 164 -6.35 -3.55 -4.13
CA GLY A 164 -7.27 -4.59 -4.61
C GLY A 164 -6.70 -5.45 -5.76
N ARG A 165 -7.37 -6.56 -6.07
CA ARG A 165 -7.00 -7.43 -7.20
C ARG A 165 -6.98 -6.65 -8.51
N GLN A 166 -6.03 -6.97 -9.38
CA GLN A 166 -6.07 -6.54 -10.77
C GLN A 166 -7.34 -7.06 -11.44
N MET A 167 -8.11 -6.19 -12.07
CA MET A 167 -9.24 -6.60 -12.91
C MET A 167 -8.68 -7.30 -14.16
N GLU A 168 -9.02 -8.58 -14.35
CA GLU A 168 -8.56 -9.36 -15.51
C GLU A 168 -9.08 -8.71 -16.81
N LYS A 169 -8.14 -8.27 -17.66
CA LYS A 169 -8.47 -7.50 -18.88
C LYS A 169 -9.34 -8.32 -19.83
N GLY A 170 -10.60 -7.91 -19.98
CA GLY A 170 -11.60 -8.58 -20.82
C GLY A 170 -12.54 -9.53 -20.07
N ARG A 171 -12.41 -9.68 -18.75
CA ARG A 171 -13.41 -10.36 -17.92
C ARG A 171 -14.57 -9.40 -17.63
N GLU A 172 -15.73 -9.69 -18.20
CA GLU A 172 -16.98 -8.99 -17.86
C GLU A 172 -17.38 -9.37 -16.42
N VAL A 173 -17.06 -8.50 -15.48
CA VAL A 173 -17.53 -8.61 -14.09
C VAL A 173 -18.95 -8.06 -14.04
N ALA A 174 -19.93 -8.95 -13.92
CA ALA A 174 -21.32 -8.55 -13.73
C ALA A 174 -21.43 -7.58 -12.54
N PRO A 175 -22.16 -6.46 -12.66
CA PRO A 175 -22.34 -5.51 -11.56
C PRO A 175 -22.76 -6.21 -10.26
N PRO A 176 -22.09 -5.95 -9.13
CA PRO A 176 -22.50 -6.53 -7.85
C PRO A 176 -23.96 -6.25 -7.55
N VAL A 177 -24.71 -7.29 -7.19
CA VAL A 177 -26.12 -7.16 -6.81
C VAL A 177 -26.21 -6.23 -5.61
N LEU A 178 -26.85 -5.07 -5.78
CA LEU A 178 -26.99 -4.09 -4.72
C LEU A 178 -27.78 -4.68 -3.54
N PRO A 179 -27.42 -4.35 -2.29
CA PRO A 179 -28.20 -4.77 -1.12
C PRO A 179 -29.65 -4.25 -1.19
N PRO A 180 -30.60 -4.94 -0.54
CA PRO A 180 -31.98 -4.48 -0.44
C PRO A 180 -32.10 -3.26 0.50
N ASP A 181 -31.29 -3.21 1.55
CA ASP A 181 -31.08 -2.08 2.43
C ASP A 181 -30.01 -1.14 1.85
N ARG A 182 -30.38 0.13 1.63
CA ARG A 182 -29.48 1.15 1.10
C ARG A 182 -29.59 2.44 1.91
N PRO A 183 -28.47 3.08 2.25
CA PRO A 183 -28.46 4.32 3.01
C PRO A 183 -28.89 5.54 2.18
N PHE A 184 -28.88 5.43 0.85
CA PHE A 184 -29.08 6.54 -0.08
C PHE A 184 -30.20 6.23 -1.08
N VAL A 185 -31.10 7.19 -1.30
CA VAL A 185 -32.30 7.06 -2.16
C VAL A 185 -31.98 7.25 -3.65
N ASP A 186 -30.88 7.92 -3.96
CA ASP A 186 -30.35 8.18 -5.29
C ASP A 186 -29.33 7.14 -5.77
N ILE A 187 -29.11 6.08 -4.98
CA ILE A 187 -28.29 4.90 -5.30
C ILE A 187 -29.24 3.71 -5.55
N ASP A 188 -30.06 3.87 -6.59
CA ASP A 188 -31.22 3.02 -6.89
C ASP A 188 -30.89 1.79 -7.77
N GLY A 189 -29.69 1.71 -8.34
CA GLY A 189 -29.27 0.68 -9.29
C GLY A 189 -29.33 1.12 -10.75
N SER A 190 -29.73 2.35 -11.04
CA SER A 190 -29.65 2.94 -12.38
C SER A 190 -28.20 3.16 -12.83
N VAL A 191 -27.27 3.41 -11.91
CA VAL A 191 -25.84 3.62 -12.20
C VAL A 191 -25.06 2.35 -11.84
N THR A 192 -25.37 1.27 -12.56
CA THR A 192 -24.81 -0.09 -12.32
C THR A 192 -23.29 -0.19 -12.21
N TRP A 193 -22.54 0.74 -12.83
CA TRP A 193 -21.07 0.80 -12.77
C TRP A 193 -20.52 1.62 -11.59
N GLY A 194 -21.36 2.41 -10.91
CA GLY A 194 -20.97 3.35 -9.85
C GLY A 194 -21.57 3.01 -8.48
N ASP A 195 -22.87 2.71 -8.44
CA ASP A 195 -23.62 2.37 -7.22
C ASP A 195 -22.94 1.30 -6.35
N PRO A 196 -22.38 0.20 -6.90
CA PRO A 196 -21.70 -0.81 -6.08
C PRO A 196 -20.47 -0.28 -5.35
N HIS A 197 -19.71 0.63 -5.97
CA HIS A 197 -18.51 1.22 -5.38
C HIS A 197 -18.86 2.24 -4.30
N ILE A 198 -19.93 3.01 -4.50
CA ILE A 198 -20.44 3.99 -3.52
C ILE A 198 -20.87 3.27 -2.23
N LEU A 199 -21.65 2.19 -2.36
CA LEU A 199 -22.10 1.40 -1.21
C LEU A 199 -20.95 0.67 -0.50
N GLU A 200 -19.94 0.20 -1.23
CA GLU A 200 -18.76 -0.45 -0.65
C GLU A 200 -17.87 0.56 0.11
N LEU A 201 -17.63 1.74 -0.45
CA LEU A 201 -16.91 2.82 0.24
C LEU A 201 -17.68 3.33 1.48
N TYR A 202 -19.02 3.32 1.45
CA TYR A 202 -19.85 3.64 2.61
C TYR A 202 -19.75 2.59 3.71
N ARG A 203 -19.79 1.29 3.37
CA ARG A 203 -19.57 0.19 4.34
C ARG A 203 -18.20 0.26 5.01
N ARG A 204 -17.17 0.70 4.27
CA ARG A 204 -15.81 0.95 4.79
C ARG A 204 -15.71 2.26 5.59
N GLY A 205 -16.79 3.03 5.73
CA GLY A 205 -16.82 4.32 6.41
C GLY A 205 -16.06 5.44 5.69
N ILE A 206 -15.60 5.21 4.46
CA ILE A 206 -14.77 6.16 3.70
C ILE A 206 -15.62 7.35 3.24
N VAL A 207 -16.73 7.07 2.56
CA VAL A 207 -17.69 8.10 2.10
C VAL A 207 -18.94 8.14 2.97
N ASN A 208 -19.63 9.28 2.97
CA ASN A 208 -20.94 9.50 3.59
C ASN A 208 -21.87 10.20 2.58
N GLY A 209 -23.17 10.19 2.86
CA GLY A 209 -24.15 11.01 2.14
C GLY A 209 -24.21 12.44 2.67
N ARG A 210 -24.90 13.31 1.93
CA ARG A 210 -24.95 14.78 2.14
C ARG A 210 -26.18 15.27 2.92
N GLY A 211 -26.81 14.38 3.68
CA GLY A 211 -28.13 14.61 4.29
C GLY A 211 -29.26 14.13 3.38
N ASN A 212 -30.51 14.26 3.85
CA ASN A 212 -31.74 13.82 3.15
C ASN A 212 -31.76 12.36 2.64
N ASN A 213 -30.84 11.52 3.11
CA ASN A 213 -30.51 10.21 2.54
C ASN A 213 -30.09 10.28 1.05
N GLU A 214 -29.34 11.31 0.64
CA GLU A 214 -28.75 11.43 -0.70
C GLU A 214 -27.22 11.24 -0.66
N PHE A 215 -26.65 10.67 -1.71
CA PHE A 215 -25.20 10.65 -1.95
C PHE A 215 -24.73 11.77 -2.89
N GLN A 216 -25.56 12.12 -3.88
CA GLN A 216 -25.30 13.07 -4.97
C GLN A 216 -24.12 12.64 -5.87
N PRO A 217 -24.22 11.51 -6.60
CA PRO A 217 -23.11 10.93 -7.39
C PRO A 217 -22.61 11.82 -8.54
N ASN A 218 -23.36 12.84 -8.95
CA ASN A 218 -22.97 13.84 -9.96
C ASN A 218 -22.58 15.21 -9.34
N GLY A 219 -22.44 15.30 -8.02
CA GLY A 219 -22.14 16.55 -7.30
C GLY A 219 -20.65 16.93 -7.33
N THR A 220 -20.35 18.21 -7.05
CA THR A 220 -18.97 18.69 -6.86
C THR A 220 -18.48 18.40 -5.44
N LEU A 221 -17.32 17.75 -5.32
CA LEU A 221 -16.67 17.41 -4.04
C LEU A 221 -16.03 18.65 -3.39
N THR A 222 -16.18 18.80 -2.07
CA THR A 222 -15.57 19.88 -1.29
C THR A 222 -14.16 19.53 -0.79
N ARG A 223 -13.39 20.54 -0.34
CA ARG A 223 -12.07 20.35 0.28
C ARG A 223 -12.14 19.47 1.52
N ALA A 224 -13.12 19.68 2.40
CA ALA A 224 -13.30 18.90 3.62
C ALA A 224 -13.66 17.43 3.34
N GLU A 225 -14.56 17.16 2.38
CA GLU A 225 -14.88 15.80 1.96
C GLU A 225 -13.68 15.10 1.33
N PHE A 226 -12.94 15.77 0.43
CA PHE A 226 -11.77 15.17 -0.21
C PHE A 226 -10.69 14.77 0.79
N VAL A 227 -10.29 15.68 1.69
CA VAL A 227 -9.29 15.38 2.74
C VAL A 227 -9.78 14.25 3.65
N THR A 228 -11.05 14.26 4.04
CA THR A 228 -11.61 13.21 4.89
C THR A 228 -11.64 11.85 4.18
N MET A 229 -12.07 11.80 2.91
CA MET A 229 -12.08 10.58 2.10
C MET A 229 -10.66 10.03 1.89
N LEU A 230 -9.69 10.89 1.61
CA LEU A 230 -8.29 10.48 1.42
C LEU A 230 -7.72 9.87 2.70
N LEU A 231 -7.83 10.57 3.84
CA LEU A 231 -7.31 10.05 5.12
C LEU A 231 -7.99 8.74 5.52
N ARG A 232 -9.32 8.62 5.36
CA ARG A 232 -10.05 7.37 5.62
C ARG A 232 -9.64 6.22 4.70
N ALA A 233 -9.37 6.49 3.42
CA ALA A 233 -8.90 5.46 2.47
C ALA A 233 -7.52 4.89 2.85
N TYR A 234 -6.70 5.65 3.59
CA TYR A 234 -5.43 5.22 4.15
C TYR A 234 -5.52 4.74 5.62
N GLY A 235 -6.73 4.62 6.19
CA GLY A 235 -6.94 4.22 7.60
C GLY A 235 -6.55 5.29 8.63
N ILE A 236 -6.25 6.52 8.21
CA ILE A 236 -5.74 7.57 9.10
C ILE A 236 -6.90 8.17 9.91
N THR A 237 -6.78 8.08 11.23
CA THR A 237 -7.75 8.59 12.19
C THR A 237 -7.69 10.13 12.33
N PRO A 238 -8.81 10.81 12.59
CA PRO A 238 -8.79 12.24 12.88
C PRO A 238 -8.05 12.55 14.19
N LEU A 239 -7.65 13.80 14.38
CA LEU A 239 -7.31 14.36 15.69
C LEU A 239 -8.58 14.80 16.43
N ASP A 240 -8.47 15.05 17.74
CA ASP A 240 -9.55 15.64 18.53
C ASP A 240 -9.65 17.17 18.36
N THR A 241 -10.69 17.77 18.96
CA THR A 241 -10.99 19.21 18.85
C THR A 241 -10.08 20.13 19.68
N SER A 242 -9.11 19.59 20.43
CA SER A 242 -8.07 20.38 21.11
C SER A 242 -6.77 20.52 20.30
N ALA A 243 -6.63 19.77 19.21
CA ALA A 243 -5.50 19.89 18.30
C ALA A 243 -5.46 21.28 17.62
N GLU A 244 -4.26 21.77 17.32
CA GLU A 244 -4.05 23.07 16.67
C GLU A 244 -4.68 23.12 15.27
N MET A 245 -5.40 24.21 15.00
CA MET A 245 -5.97 24.54 13.70
C MET A 245 -5.38 25.86 13.19
N PRO A 246 -4.62 25.86 12.08
CA PRO A 246 -4.00 27.09 11.55
C PRO A 246 -4.96 27.94 10.73
N PHE A 247 -6.02 27.33 10.19
CA PHE A 247 -7.02 27.94 9.32
C PHE A 247 -8.07 28.71 10.12
N THR A 248 -8.53 29.86 9.60
CA THR A 248 -9.40 30.81 10.33
C THR A 248 -10.89 30.47 10.33
N ASP A 249 -11.33 29.58 9.43
CA ASP A 249 -12.73 29.28 9.13
C ASP A 249 -13.14 27.84 9.52
N VAL A 250 -12.22 27.03 10.04
CA VAL A 250 -12.48 25.65 10.47
C VAL A 250 -12.64 25.63 11.99
N THR A 251 -13.86 25.78 12.48
CA THR A 251 -14.15 25.80 13.93
C THR A 251 -14.25 24.39 14.52
N PRO A 252 -14.05 24.20 15.85
CA PRO A 252 -14.15 22.88 16.51
C PRO A 252 -15.47 22.13 16.29
N GLU A 253 -16.55 22.85 15.98
CA GLU A 253 -17.88 22.31 15.70
C GLU A 253 -18.00 21.77 14.26
N HIS A 254 -17.06 22.10 13.37
CA HIS A 254 -17.07 21.63 11.99
C HIS A 254 -16.75 20.13 11.93
N TRP A 255 -17.62 19.35 11.28
CA TRP A 255 -17.59 17.88 11.25
C TRP A 255 -16.23 17.28 10.78
N ALA A 256 -15.49 18.01 9.94
CA ALA A 256 -14.18 17.59 9.43
C ALA A 256 -12.98 18.13 10.23
N TYR A 257 -13.17 18.89 11.32
CA TYR A 257 -12.08 19.56 12.08
C TYR A 257 -10.90 18.63 12.34
N GLY A 258 -11.16 17.46 12.92
CA GLY A 258 -10.12 16.48 13.24
C GLY A 258 -9.36 15.90 12.05
N TYR A 259 -10.01 15.80 10.88
CA TYR A 259 -9.36 15.35 9.64
C TYR A 259 -8.54 16.47 9.00
N ILE A 260 -9.03 17.71 9.01
CA ILE A 260 -8.29 18.89 8.51
C ILE A 260 -7.07 19.17 9.40
N ALA A 261 -7.23 19.10 10.72
CA ALA A 261 -6.13 19.18 11.68
C ALA A 261 -5.10 18.06 11.46
N ARG A 262 -5.55 16.81 11.28
CA ARG A 262 -4.65 15.68 10.95
C ARG A 262 -3.89 15.92 9.65
N ALA A 263 -4.55 16.40 8.60
CA ALA A 263 -3.90 16.68 7.31
C ALA A 263 -2.86 17.80 7.42
N TYR A 264 -3.10 18.82 8.25
CA TYR A 264 -2.10 19.85 8.55
C TYR A 264 -0.90 19.28 9.33
N TRP A 265 -1.14 18.48 10.37
CA TRP A 265 -0.10 17.80 11.15
C TRP A 265 0.73 16.80 10.35
N LEU A 266 0.21 16.29 9.23
CA LEU A 266 0.92 15.45 8.26
C LEU A 266 1.55 16.25 7.10
N GLY A 267 1.51 17.59 7.14
CA GLY A 267 2.05 18.46 6.10
C GLY A 267 1.28 18.46 4.77
N LEU A 268 0.20 17.68 4.65
CA LEU A 268 -0.56 17.51 3.40
C LEU A 268 -1.23 18.82 2.95
N VAL A 269 -1.66 19.65 3.91
CA VAL A 269 -2.28 20.96 3.68
C VAL A 269 -1.63 22.02 4.56
N THR A 270 -1.51 23.24 4.04
CA THR A 270 -0.91 24.40 4.70
C THR A 270 -1.73 25.66 4.40
N PRO A 271 -1.64 26.73 5.21
CA PRO A 271 -2.28 28.02 4.89
C PRO A 271 -1.88 28.59 3.53
N GLN A 272 -0.66 28.35 3.08
CA GLN A 272 -0.11 28.82 1.81
C GLN A 272 -0.80 28.19 0.59
N ASP A 273 -1.34 26.97 0.72
CA ASP A 273 -2.06 26.31 -0.37
C ASP A 273 -3.40 26.99 -0.71
N PHE A 274 -3.93 27.81 0.21
CA PHE A 274 -5.25 28.44 0.11
C PHE A 274 -5.22 29.97 0.25
N SER A 275 -4.05 30.60 0.36
CA SER A 275 -3.86 32.07 0.43
C SER A 275 -4.20 32.82 -0.88
N GLY A 276 -4.60 32.10 -1.92
CA GLY A 276 -4.91 32.65 -3.24
C GLY A 276 -3.67 33.14 -4.00
N GLU A 277 -2.46 32.75 -3.60
CA GLU A 277 -1.20 33.07 -4.31
C GLU A 277 -1.12 32.48 -5.73
N LEU A 278 -2.00 31.55 -6.10
CA LEU A 278 -2.06 30.96 -7.43
C LEU A 278 -2.43 32.00 -8.50
N GLY A 279 -1.41 32.45 -9.24
CA GLY A 279 -1.54 33.44 -10.31
C GLY A 279 -1.17 34.88 -9.89
N LYS A 280 -0.76 35.10 -8.64
CA LYS A 280 -0.15 36.36 -8.18
C LYS A 280 1.29 36.49 -8.71
N THR A 281 1.77 37.73 -8.86
CA THR A 281 3.19 37.99 -9.17
C THR A 281 4.07 37.85 -7.91
N PRO A 282 5.40 37.66 -8.04
CA PRO A 282 6.31 37.62 -6.89
C PRO A 282 6.23 38.87 -5.98
N GLU A 283 5.90 40.04 -6.55
CA GLU A 283 5.72 41.29 -5.82
C GLU A 283 4.42 41.31 -5.01
N GLU A 284 3.34 40.73 -5.53
CA GLU A 284 2.07 40.56 -4.81
C GLU A 284 2.21 39.53 -3.68
N ILE A 285 2.96 38.44 -3.92
CA ILE A 285 3.32 37.43 -2.92
C ILE A 285 4.14 38.05 -1.78
N GLU A 286 5.22 38.79 -2.09
CA GLU A 286 6.03 39.51 -1.10
C GLU A 286 5.22 40.56 -0.33
N LEU A 287 4.23 41.21 -0.96
CA LEU A 287 3.34 42.16 -0.30
C LEU A 287 2.42 41.46 0.72
N ASP A 288 1.81 40.34 0.35
CA ASP A 288 0.99 39.52 1.25
C ASP A 288 1.82 38.94 2.40
N HIS A 289 3.01 38.40 2.11
CA HIS A 289 3.92 37.81 3.11
C HIS A 289 4.45 38.85 4.12
N ARG A 290 4.58 40.12 3.70
CA ARG A 290 4.84 41.25 4.63
C ARG A 290 3.65 41.54 5.54
N SER A 291 2.42 41.26 5.11
CA SER A 291 1.22 41.36 5.95
C SER A 291 1.09 40.14 6.88
N ARG A 292 1.92 40.11 7.93
CA ARG A 292 2.05 39.02 8.95
C ARG A 292 0.81 38.79 9.85
N LEU A 293 -0.39 39.02 9.31
CA LEU A 293 -1.69 38.72 9.92
C LEU A 293 -2.55 37.77 9.06
N TYR A 294 -2.09 37.40 7.85
CA TYR A 294 -2.87 36.55 6.94
C TYR A 294 -2.86 35.06 7.35
N ARG A 295 -3.68 34.70 8.33
CA ARG A 295 -4.09 33.30 8.53
C ARG A 295 -5.13 32.93 7.46
N ALA A 296 -4.69 32.29 6.39
CA ALA A 296 -5.55 31.92 5.28
C ALA A 296 -6.72 31.00 5.71
N PRO A 297 -7.91 31.15 5.11
CA PRO A 297 -9.01 30.20 5.28
C PRO A 297 -8.72 28.89 4.52
N PHE A 298 -9.22 27.77 5.02
CA PHE A 298 -9.20 26.48 4.33
C PHE A 298 -10.30 26.39 3.27
N GLY A 299 -11.46 27.03 3.51
CA GLY A 299 -12.67 26.88 2.71
C GLY A 299 -13.22 25.46 2.75
N PRO A 300 -13.60 24.90 3.92
CA PRO A 300 -13.96 23.49 4.07
C PRO A 300 -15.05 23.03 3.10
N ASP A 301 -16.13 23.81 2.99
CA ASP A 301 -17.29 23.54 2.13
C ASP A 301 -17.14 24.05 0.69
N VAL A 302 -15.96 24.58 0.32
CA VAL A 302 -15.68 25.06 -1.04
C VAL A 302 -15.31 23.85 -1.93
N PRO A 303 -15.77 23.79 -3.21
CA PRO A 303 -15.35 22.75 -4.14
C PRO A 303 -13.83 22.69 -4.31
N ILE A 304 -13.25 21.50 -4.21
CA ILE A 304 -11.79 21.31 -4.35
C ILE A 304 -11.34 21.48 -5.80
N THR A 305 -10.25 22.22 -6.03
CA THR A 305 -9.69 22.36 -7.38
C THR A 305 -8.76 21.19 -7.74
N ARG A 306 -8.56 20.97 -9.05
CA ARG A 306 -7.64 19.93 -9.56
C ARG A 306 -6.19 20.14 -9.13
N LEU A 307 -5.79 21.37 -8.81
CA LEU A 307 -4.46 21.66 -8.29
C LEU A 307 -4.35 21.31 -6.80
N GLU A 308 -5.32 21.71 -5.98
CA GLU A 308 -5.37 21.37 -4.55
C GLU A 308 -5.35 19.84 -4.36
N MET A 309 -6.15 19.12 -5.15
CA MET A 309 -6.12 17.66 -5.22
C MET A 309 -4.73 17.11 -5.54
N ALA A 310 -4.04 17.68 -6.55
CA ALA A 310 -2.71 17.24 -6.96
C ALA A 310 -1.63 17.54 -5.91
N LEU A 311 -1.69 18.69 -5.23
CA LEU A 311 -0.78 19.06 -4.14
C LEU A 311 -0.92 18.10 -2.94
N ILE A 312 -2.16 17.88 -2.50
CA ILE A 312 -2.46 17.02 -1.34
C ILE A 312 -2.06 15.57 -1.62
N VAL A 313 -2.39 15.03 -2.80
CA VAL A 313 -2.01 13.66 -3.19
C VAL A 313 -0.51 13.54 -3.46
N GLY A 314 0.13 14.56 -4.02
CA GLY A 314 1.58 14.60 -4.22
C GLY A 314 2.33 14.46 -2.90
N ARG A 315 2.02 15.31 -1.91
CA ARG A 315 2.59 15.23 -0.56
C ARG A 315 2.28 13.89 0.13
N MET A 316 1.06 13.36 -0.02
CA MET A 316 0.67 12.06 0.53
C MET A 316 1.48 10.88 -0.04
N LEU A 317 2.08 11.06 -1.23
CA LEU A 317 2.93 10.08 -1.91
C LEU A 317 4.43 10.45 -1.87
N GLY A 318 4.83 11.44 -1.07
CA GLY A 318 6.23 11.90 -1.00
C GLY A 318 6.75 12.60 -2.27
N ALA A 319 5.87 12.98 -3.19
CA ALA A 319 6.23 13.62 -4.45
C ALA A 319 6.25 15.14 -4.30
N GLY A 320 7.44 15.74 -4.21
CA GLY A 320 7.63 17.19 -4.18
C GLY A 320 8.80 17.73 -3.34
N GLU A 321 9.63 16.87 -2.76
CA GLU A 321 10.91 17.21 -2.11
C GLU A 321 12.10 16.98 -3.07
#